data_AF-A0A350MMG1-F1
#
_entry.id   AF-A0A350MMG1-F1
#
_cell.length_a   1.000
_cell.length_b   1.000
_cell.length_c   1.000
_cell.angle_alpha   90.00
_cell.angle_beta   90.00
_cell.angle_gamma   90.00
#
_symmetry.space_group_name_H-M   'P 1'
#
loop_
_entity.id
_entity.type
_entity.pdbx_description
1 polymer ?
#
loop_
_entity_poly.entity_id
_entity_poly.type
_entity_poly.pdbx_seq_one_letter_code
_entity_poly.pdbx_strand_id
1 'polypeptide(L)' 'MEDKIDVDVAMNLYVGIMTDTGSFSYSCNHPRTYEITSRLIAKGIDAQKIHNLIYDTFSEHRMRLLGHI' A
#
# COMPACT_ATOMS: atom_id res chain seq x y z
N MET A 1 -10.36 7.00 19.73
CA MET A 1 -9.46 7.45 18.64
C MET A 1 -9.67 6.61 17.38
N GLU A 2 -9.93 5.31 17.52
CA GLU A 2 -10.22 4.37 16.43
C GLU A 2 -11.50 4.68 15.63
N ASP A 3 -12.48 5.33 16.26
CA ASP A 3 -13.71 5.82 15.61
C ASP A 3 -13.49 7.01 14.65
N LYS A 4 -12.31 7.65 14.67
CA LYS A 4 -12.00 8.76 13.78
C LYS A 4 -11.32 8.33 12.48
N ILE A 5 -11.02 7.04 12.32
CA ILE A 5 -10.45 6.49 11.10
C ILE A 5 -11.58 5.86 10.31
N ASP A 6 -12.06 6.61 9.32
CA ASP A 6 -12.93 6.12 8.26
C ASP A 6 -12.13 5.39 7.18
N VAL A 7 -12.82 4.91 6.14
CA VAL A 7 -12.23 4.14 5.04
C VAL A 7 -11.19 4.96 4.27
N ASP A 8 -11.45 6.25 4.05
CA ASP A 8 -10.57 7.11 3.26
C ASP A 8 -9.27 7.41 4.02
N VAL A 9 -9.36 7.68 5.32
CA VAL A 9 -8.19 7.83 6.19
C VAL A 9 -7.42 6.51 6.26
N ALA A 10 -8.12 5.38 6.40
CA ALA A 10 -7.48 4.06 6.44
C ALA A 10 -6.71 3.76 5.16
N MET A 11 -7.29 4.10 4.00
CA MET A 11 -6.65 3.94 2.69
C MET A 11 -5.37 4.77 2.61
N ASN A 12 -5.39 6.05 2.99
CA ASN A 12 -4.22 6.92 2.95
C ASN A 12 -3.09 6.42 3.86
N LEU A 13 -3.41 5.95 5.06
CA LEU A 13 -2.43 5.38 5.97
C LEU A 13 -1.84 4.07 5.44
N TYR A 14 -2.68 3.19 4.87
CA TYR A 14 -2.25 1.94 4.25
C TYR A 14 -1.30 2.19 3.09
N VAL A 15 -1.64 3.16 2.22
CA VAL A 15 -0.77 3.58 1.10
C VAL A 15 0.61 3.97 1.60
N GLY A 16 0.69 4.81 2.63
CA GLY A 16 1.97 5.26 3.19
C GLY A 16 2.82 4.09 3.70
N ILE A 17 2.23 3.18 4.47
CA ILE A 17 2.92 1.98 4.97
C ILE A 17 3.41 1.10 3.81
N MET A 18 2.53 0.84 2.84
CA MET A 18 2.84 0.00 1.68
C MET A 18 3.99 0.58 0.85
N THR A 19 3.99 1.88 0.57
CA THR A 19 5.04 2.50 -0.25
C THR A 19 6.37 2.60 0.48
N ASP A 20 6.37 2.93 1.77
CA ASP A 20 7.61 3.09 2.57
C ASP A 20 8.32 1.75 2.83
N THR A 21 7.55 0.66 2.85
CA THR A 21 8.07 -0.71 3.03
C THR A 21 8.32 -1.45 1.71
N GLY A 22 8.07 -0.83 0.56
CA GLY A 22 8.13 -1.51 -0.74
C GLY A 22 7.20 -2.73 -0.79
N SER A 23 5.96 -2.56 -0.38
CA SER A 23 4.96 -3.63 -0.21
C SER A 23 5.45 -4.72 0.74
N PHE A 24 5.95 -4.33 1.91
CA PHE A 24 6.50 -5.23 2.95
C PHE A 24 7.73 -6.02 2.50
N SER A 25 8.48 -5.54 1.51
CA SER A 25 9.73 -6.17 1.05
C SER A 25 10.96 -5.68 1.84
N TYR A 26 10.87 -4.51 2.47
CA TYR A 26 11.97 -3.88 3.21
C TYR A 26 11.48 -3.34 4.56
N SER A 27 12.38 -3.32 5.56
CA SER A 27 12.13 -2.78 6.91
C SER A 27 10.82 -3.27 7.57
N CYS A 28 10.38 -4.48 7.22
CA CYS A 28 9.06 -5.03 7.57
C CYS A 28 9.10 -5.94 8.81
N ASN A 29 10.24 -6.07 9.49
CA ASN A 29 10.44 -7.05 10.56
C ASN A 29 9.73 -6.69 11.87
N HIS A 30 8.98 -5.58 11.91
CA HIS A 30 8.31 -5.10 13.10
C HIS A 30 6.85 -5.58 13.15
N PRO A 31 6.46 -6.46 14.09
CA PRO A 31 5.12 -7.06 14.14
C PRO A 31 3.99 -6.03 14.15
N ARG A 32 4.21 -4.91 14.85
CA ARG A 32 3.26 -3.80 14.96
C ARG A 32 2.85 -3.23 13.60
N THR A 33 3.70 -3.28 12.58
CA THR A 33 3.36 -2.80 11.23
C THR A 33 2.24 -3.63 10.63
N TYR A 34 2.30 -4.96 10.77
CA TYR A 34 1.25 -5.87 10.30
C TYR A 34 -0.02 -5.75 11.13
N GLU A 35 0.08 -5.56 12.45
CA GLU A 35 -1.07 -5.33 13.33
C GLU A 35 -1.81 -4.02 12.99
N ILE A 36 -1.08 -2.94 12.70
CA ILE A 36 -1.68 -1.69 12.24
C ILE A 36 -2.33 -1.91 10.87
N THR A 37 -1.62 -2.53 9.94
CA THR A 37 -2.12 -2.80 8.58
C THR A 37 -3.41 -3.63 8.61
N SER A 38 -3.47 -4.68 9.43
CA SER A 38 -4.66 -5.53 9.54
C SER A 38 -5.87 -4.75 10.06
N ARG A 39 -5.67 -3.83 11.02
CA ARG A 39 -6.72 -2.93 11.51
C ARG A 39 -7.21 -1.94 10.44
N LEU A 40 -6.30 -1.45 9.58
CA LEU A 40 -6.69 -0.59 8.46
C LEU A 40 -7.50 -1.38 7.42
N ILE A 41 -7.07 -2.60 7.08
CA ILE A 41 -7.81 -3.50 6.18
C ILE A 41 -9.21 -3.81 6.73
N ALA A 42 -9.31 -4.04 8.04
CA ALA A 42 -10.58 -4.31 8.72
C ALA A 42 -11.59 -3.13 8.64
N LYS A 43 -11.15 -1.92 8.27
CA LYS A 43 -12.05 -0.79 7.99
C LYS A 43 -12.79 -0.92 6.66
N GLY A 44 -12.40 -1.85 5.79
CA GLY A 44 -13.05 -2.12 4.50
C GLY A 44 -12.29 -1.60 3.27
N ILE A 45 -11.00 -1.30 3.41
CA ILE A 45 -10.17 -0.93 2.25
C ILE A 45 -9.88 -2.15 1.36
N ASP A 46 -9.80 -1.93 0.05
CA ASP A 46 -9.38 -2.94 -0.91
C ASP A 46 -7.88 -2.83 -1.17
N ALA A 47 -7.09 -3.54 -0.35
CA ALA A 47 -5.64 -3.54 -0.42
C ALA A 47 -5.10 -3.97 -1.80
N GLN A 48 -5.75 -4.93 -2.45
CA GLN A 48 -5.33 -5.42 -3.77
C GLN A 48 -5.54 -4.34 -4.84
N LYS A 49 -6.72 -3.72 -4.87
CA LYS A 49 -6.99 -2.61 -5.79
C LYS A 49 -6.03 -1.45 -5.58
N ILE A 50 -5.76 -1.08 -4.33
CA ILE A 50 -4.80 -0.01 -3.99
C ILE A 50 -3.40 -0.36 -4.50
N HIS A 51 -2.93 -1.59 -4.27
CA HIS A 51 -1.63 -2.04 -4.76
C HIS A 51 -1.52 -1.93 -6.29
N ASN A 52 -2.54 -2.41 -7.01
CA ASN A 52 -2.57 -2.34 -8.48
C ASN A 52 -2.57 -0.89 -8.99
N LEU A 53 -3.30 0.01 -8.33
CA LEU A 53 -3.30 1.43 -8.68
C LEU A 53 -1.93 2.09 -8.50
N ILE A 54 -1.13 1.65 -7.52
CA ILE A 54 0.19 2.21 -7.26
C ILE A 54 1.28 1.58 -8.14
N TYR A 55 1.31 0.24 -8.23
CA TYR A 55 2.43 -0.47 -8.85
C TYR A 55 2.17 -0.89 -10.29
N ASP A 56 0.91 -1.08 -10.69
CA ASP A 56 0.54 -1.59 -12.02
C ASP A 56 -0.04 -0.50 -12.94
N THR A 57 -0.03 0.76 -12.50
CA THR A 57 -0.51 1.90 -13.29
C THR A 57 0.66 2.74 -13.76
N PHE A 58 1.20 2.40 -14.95
CA PHE A 58 2.29 3.15 -15.56
C PHE A 58 2.20 3.17 -17.08
N SER A 59 2.88 4.15 -17.69
CA SER A 59 2.85 4.34 -19.14
C SER A 59 3.58 3.21 -19.87
N GLU A 60 3.12 2.93 -21.09
CA GLU A 60 3.80 2.04 -22.02
C GLU A 60 5.27 2.44 -22.23
N HIS A 61 5.55 3.75 -22.31
CA HIS A 61 6.92 4.27 -22.44
C HIS A 61 7.83 3.86 -21.28
N ARG A 62 7.32 3.88 -20.03
CA ARG A 62 8.09 3.39 -18.87
C ARG A 62 8.40 1.90 -19.03
N MET A 63 7.44 1.10 -19.49
CA MET A 63 7.66 -0.33 -19.72
C MET A 63 8.72 -0.58 -20.79
N ARG A 64 8.67 0.14 -21.92
CA ARG A 64 9.70 0.08 -22.97
C ARG A 64 11.09 0.47 -22.45
N LEU A 65 11.17 1.53 -21.63
CA LEU A 65 12.43 1.99 -21.06
C LEU A 65 13.06 0.93 -20.13
N LEU A 66 12.27 0.29 -19.27
CA LEU A 66 12.77 -0.74 -18.35
C LEU A 66 13.26 -2.01 -19.06
N GLY A 67 12.70 -2.33 -20.23
CA GLY A 67 13.10 -3.48 -21.06
C GLY A 67 14.21 -3.17 -22.08
N HIS A 68 14.65 -1.92 -22.18
CA HIS A 68 15.75 -1.54 -23.07
C HIS A 68 17.08 -1.97 -22.45
N ILE A 69 17.78 -2.90 -23.11
CA ILE A 69 19.13 -3.36 -22.76
C ILE A 69 20.12 -2.76 -23.76
#